data_AF-A0A0K9N783-F1
#
_entry.id   AF-A0A0K9N783-F1
#
_cell.length_a   1.000
_cell.length_b   1.000
_cell.length_c   1.000
_cell.angle_alpha   90.00
_cell.angle_beta   90.00
_cell.angle_gamma   90.00
#
_symmetry.space_group_name_H-M   'P 1'
#
loop_
_entity.id
_entity.type
_entity.pdbx_description
1 polymer ?
#
loop_
_entity_poly.entity_id
_entity_poly.type
_entity_poly.pdbx_seq_one_letter_code
_entity_poly.pdbx_strand_id
1 'polypeptide(L)'
;MKIIIRTEGLNLRMPVPLRMAGYIIKRIPQPAIDKMLSDVPEPYACLATRENLIMIVEECMDVLRENKGLEVVHVEAKDGTFVSIRL
;
A
#
# COMPACT_ATOMS: atom_id res chain seq x y z
N MET A 1 3.03 10.16 -4.80
CA MET A 1 2.47 8.81 -5.00
C MET A 1 1.32 8.87 -5.98
N LYS A 2 1.15 7.84 -6.80
CA LYS A 2 0.12 7.73 -7.82
C LYS A 2 -0.40 6.30 -7.82
N ILE A 3 -1.71 6.17 -7.69
CA ILE A 3 -2.41 4.90 -7.75
C ILE A 3 -3.11 4.81 -9.09
N ILE A 4 -2.85 3.73 -9.82
CA ILE A 4 -3.53 3.38 -11.07
C ILE A 4 -4.18 2.02 -10.86
N ILE A 5 -5.48 1.94 -11.06
CA ILE A 5 -6.26 0.70 -11.04
C ILE A 5 -7.02 0.62 -12.36
N ARG A 6 -6.86 -0.48 -13.09
CA ARG A 6 -7.65 -0.81 -14.27
C ARG A 6 -8.20 -2.21 -14.05
N THR A 7 -9.53 -2.36 -14.07
CA THR A 7 -10.21 -3.65 -14.02
C THR A 7 -11.55 -3.49 -14.76
N GLU A 8 -12.31 -4.57 -14.92
CA GLU A 8 -13.59 -4.54 -15.60
C GLU A 8 -14.53 -3.55 -14.88
N GLY A 9 -14.98 -2.51 -15.60
CA GLY A 9 -15.86 -1.47 -15.06
C GLY A 9 -15.20 -0.40 -14.18
N LEU A 10 -13.89 -0.46 -13.90
CA LEU A 10 -13.19 0.54 -13.09
C LEU A 10 -11.84 0.94 -13.69
N ASN A 11 -11.70 2.23 -14.00
CA ASN A 11 -10.44 2.84 -14.42
C ASN A 11 -10.15 4.07 -13.54
N LEU A 12 -9.33 3.86 -12.52
CA LEU A 12 -9.02 4.86 -11.50
C LEU A 12 -7.56 5.28 -11.61
N ARG A 13 -7.34 6.60 -11.62
CA ARG A 13 -6.00 7.19 -11.61
C ARG A 13 -6.01 8.37 -10.66
N MET A 14 -5.45 8.20 -9.47
CA MET A 14 -5.42 9.25 -8.46
C MET A 14 -4.00 9.62 -8.05
N PRO A 15 -3.63 10.91 -8.05
CA PRO A 15 -2.47 11.37 -7.32
C PRO A 15 -2.79 11.33 -5.82
N VAL A 16 -1.93 10.68 -5.06
CA VAL A 16 -2.05 10.61 -3.60
C VAL A 16 -0.88 11.36 -3.00
N PRO A 17 -1.12 12.41 -2.20
CA PRO A 17 -0.06 13.06 -1.44
C PRO A 17 0.58 12.02 -0.52
N LEU A 18 1.90 11.90 -0.59
CA LEU A 18 2.63 10.93 0.22
C LEU A 18 2.36 11.13 1.73
N ARG A 19 2.14 12.39 2.15
CA ARG A 19 1.75 12.76 3.52
C ARG A 19 0.44 12.13 3.99
N MET A 20 -0.37 11.62 3.07
CA MET A 20 -1.62 10.91 3.40
C MET A 20 -1.45 9.40 3.51
N ALA A 21 -0.25 8.84 3.30
CA ALA A 21 -0.03 7.40 3.35
C ALA A 21 -0.44 6.81 4.72
N GLY A 22 0.01 7.39 5.83
CA GLY A 22 -0.42 6.98 7.18
C GLY A 22 -1.93 7.10 7.39
N TYR A 23 -2.57 8.14 6.85
CA TYR A 23 -4.02 8.32 6.92
C TYR A 23 -4.79 7.25 6.13
N ILE A 24 -4.27 6.85 4.96
CA ILE A 24 -4.86 5.79 4.15
C ILE A 24 -4.78 4.46 4.90
N ILE A 25 -3.63 4.15 5.52
CA ILE A 25 -3.44 2.93 6.31
C ILE A 25 -4.43 2.86 7.47
N LYS A 26 -4.69 3.99 8.15
CA LYS A 26 -5.71 4.10 9.21
C LYS A 26 -7.12 3.74 8.72
N ARG A 27 -7.42 3.92 7.43
CA ARG A 27 -8.73 3.67 6.81
C ARG A 27 -8.89 2.27 6.22
N ILE A 28 -7.82 1.48 6.13
CA ILE A 28 -7.89 0.11 5.61
C ILE A 28 -8.73 -0.75 6.58
N PRO A 29 -9.75 -1.48 6.11
CA PRO A 29 -10.52 -2.38 6.97
C PRO A 29 -9.63 -3.42 7.66
N GLN A 30 -9.86 -3.69 8.96
CA GLN A 30 -9.06 -4.66 9.71
C GLN A 30 -8.96 -6.04 9.04
N PRO A 31 -10.04 -6.62 8.47
CA PRO A 31 -9.94 -7.92 7.78
C PRO A 31 -8.99 -7.92 6.59
N ALA A 32 -8.80 -6.78 5.91
CA ALA A 32 -7.84 -6.67 4.82
C ALA A 32 -6.39 -6.63 5.35
N ILE A 33 -6.17 -6.01 6.51
CA ILE A 33 -4.89 -6.04 7.21
C ILE A 33 -4.60 -7.47 7.68
N ASP A 34 -5.54 -8.14 8.34
CA ASP A 34 -5.35 -9.50 8.84
C ASP A 34 -5.00 -10.47 7.69
N LYS A 35 -5.66 -10.31 6.54
CA LYS A 35 -5.35 -11.08 5.33
C LYS A 35 -3.99 -10.75 4.72
N MET A 36 -3.58 -9.48 4.72
CA MET A 36 -2.23 -9.11 4.25
C MET A 36 -1.13 -9.72 5.12
N LEU A 37 -1.43 -9.93 6.41
CA LEU A 37 -0.45 -10.32 7.41
C LEU A 37 -0.55 -11.81 7.79
N SER A 38 -1.48 -12.56 7.19
CA SER A 38 -1.71 -13.99 7.47
C SER A 38 -0.49 -14.86 7.20
N ASP A 39 0.37 -14.41 6.29
CA ASP A 39 1.54 -15.16 5.84
C ASP A 39 2.83 -14.74 6.58
N VAL A 40 2.73 -13.80 7.54
CA VAL A 40 3.88 -13.37 8.33
C VAL A 40 4.23 -14.45 9.35
N PRO A 41 5.43 -15.04 9.29
CA PRO A 41 5.82 -16.11 10.20
C PRO A 41 6.15 -15.56 11.59
N GLU A 42 5.98 -16.38 12.62
CA GLU A 42 6.53 -16.13 13.95
C GLU A 42 8.08 -16.06 13.89
N PRO A 43 8.74 -15.20 14.70
CA PRO A 43 8.19 -14.36 15.76
C PRO A 43 7.68 -12.99 15.27
N TYR A 44 7.70 -12.72 13.97
CA TYR A 44 7.44 -11.38 13.41
C TYR A 44 5.95 -11.06 13.31
N ALA A 45 5.07 -12.07 13.39
CA ALA A 45 3.63 -11.88 13.36
C ALA A 45 3.15 -10.90 14.44
N CYS A 46 3.75 -10.94 15.64
CA CYS A 46 3.42 -9.99 16.72
C CYS A 46 3.75 -8.52 16.38
N LEU A 47 4.68 -8.27 15.46
CA LEU A 47 5.07 -6.93 15.01
C LEU A 47 4.21 -6.44 13.85
N ALA A 48 3.44 -7.33 13.24
CA ALA A 48 2.56 -7.06 12.11
C ALA A 48 1.24 -6.46 12.60
N THR A 49 1.30 -5.22 13.13
CA THR A 49 0.13 -4.47 13.61
C THR A 49 -0.11 -3.24 12.76
N ARG A 50 -1.35 -2.72 12.76
CA ARG A 50 -1.71 -1.49 12.06
C ARG A 50 -0.87 -0.31 12.55
N GLU A 51 -0.65 -0.23 13.85
CA GLU A 51 0.10 0.83 14.51
C GLU A 51 1.55 0.83 14.04
N ASN A 52 2.17 -0.35 13.95
CA ASN A 52 3.53 -0.49 13.45
C ASN A 52 3.62 -0.15 11.96
N LEU A 53 2.64 -0.55 11.14
CA LEU A 53 2.59 -0.16 9.73
C LEU A 53 2.52 1.37 9.56
N ILE A 54 1.70 2.05 10.36
CA ILE A 54 1.60 3.51 10.34
C ILE A 54 2.94 4.14 10.74
N MET A 55 3.52 3.69 11.86
CA MET A 55 4.79 4.20 12.37
C MET A 55 5.91 4.05 11.33
N ILE A 56 6.07 2.87 10.73
CA ILE A 56 7.09 2.62 9.71
C ILE A 56 6.91 3.57 8.52
N VAL A 57 5.67 3.74 8.05
CA VAL A 57 5.40 4.60 6.90
C VAL A 57 5.62 6.07 7.20
N GLU A 58 5.27 6.53 8.42
CA GLU A 58 5.48 7.91 8.86
C GLU A 58 6.97 8.22 9.06
N GLU A 59 7.75 7.30 9.62
CA GLU A 59 9.20 7.46 9.83
C GLU A 59 9.99 7.39 8.52
N CYS A 60 9.61 6.54 7.58
CA CYS A 60 10.29 6.41 6.27
C CYS A 60 9.84 7.45 5.23
N MET A 61 9.12 8.50 5.62
CA MET A 61 8.55 9.51 4.71
C MET A 61 9.59 10.30 3.90
N ASP A 62 10.80 10.43 4.42
CA ASP A 62 11.97 11.01 3.77
C ASP A 62 12.50 10.08 2.67
N VAL A 63 12.74 8.81 2.97
CA VAL A 63 13.16 7.78 2.02
C VAL A 63 12.14 7.66 0.88
N LEU A 64 10.84 7.63 1.21
CA LEU A 64 9.76 7.58 0.23
C LEU A 64 9.70 8.84 -0.65
N ARG A 65 10.14 10.01 -0.13
CA ARG A 65 10.21 11.27 -0.89
C ARG A 65 11.36 11.32 -1.87
N GLU A 66 12.48 10.66 -1.56
CA GLU A 66 13.66 10.61 -2.42
C GLU A 66 13.46 9.64 -3.59
N ASN A 67 12.70 8.56 -3.38
CA ASN A 67 12.44 7.52 -4.37
C ASN A 67 11.22 7.81 -5.28
N LYS A 68 11.09 9.04 -5.77
CA LYS A 68 9.96 9.43 -6.65
C LYS A 68 9.92 8.59 -7.92
N GLY A 69 8.75 8.09 -8.27
CA GLY A 69 8.51 7.28 -9.46
C GLY A 69 8.75 5.78 -9.26
N LEU A 70 9.29 5.35 -8.12
CA LEU A 70 9.47 3.93 -7.81
C LEU A 70 8.11 3.22 -7.77
N GLU A 71 7.98 2.14 -8.54
CA GLU A 71 6.81 1.28 -8.54
C GLU A 71 6.93 0.24 -7.42
N VAL A 72 6.13 0.41 -6.37
CA VAL A 72 6.17 -0.43 -5.16
C VAL A 72 5.14 -1.55 -5.17
N VAL A 73 4.09 -1.40 -5.97
CA VAL A 73 3.11 -2.47 -6.23
C VAL A 73 2.86 -2.52 -7.73
N HIS A 74 3.01 -3.71 -8.30
CA HIS A 74 2.66 -4.03 -9.67
C HIS A 74 1.93 -5.38 -9.67
N VAL A 75 0.65 -5.37 -10.03
CA VAL A 75 -0.18 -6.56 -10.15
C VAL A 75 -0.80 -6.59 -11.53
N GLU A 76 -0.60 -7.70 -12.22
CA GLU A 76 -1.26 -8.02 -13.48
C GLU A 76 -1.94 -9.38 -13.34
N ALA A 77 -3.26 -9.42 -13.56
CA ALA A 77 -4.04 -10.65 -13.53
C ALA A 77 -4.51 -11.04 -14.93
N LYS A 78 -4.86 -12.33 -15.10
CA LYS A 78 -5.25 -12.91 -16.39
C LYS A 78 -6.51 -12.28 -17.00
N ASP A 79 -7.34 -11.66 -16.18
CA ASP A 79 -8.57 -10.95 -16.57
C ASP A 79 -8.29 -9.51 -17.07
N GLY A 80 -7.02 -9.09 -17.14
CA GLY A 80 -6.63 -7.73 -17.53
C GLY A 80 -6.66 -6.73 -16.37
N THR A 81 -6.89 -7.18 -15.13
CA THR A 81 -6.78 -6.32 -13.95
C THR A 81 -5.32 -5.89 -13.77
N PHE A 82 -5.10 -4.58 -13.73
CA PHE A 82 -3.81 -3.92 -13.54
C PHE A 82 -3.87 -2.99 -12.33
N VAL A 83 -2.98 -3.20 -11.37
CA VAL A 83 -2.80 -2.30 -10.21
C VAL A 83 -1.35 -1.86 -10.15
N SER A 84 -1.13 -0.54 -10.19
CA SER A 84 0.19 0.06 -10.06
C SER A 84 0.16 1.17 -9.01
N ILE A 85 1.05 1.07 -8.03
CA ILE A 85 1.28 2.10 -7.02
C ILE A 85 2.72 2.58 -7.18
N ARG A 86 2.87 3.87 -7.51
CA ARG A 86 4.19 4.53 -7.69
C ARG A 86 4.37 5.64 -6.68
N LEU A 87 5.55 5.79 -6.10
CA LEU A 87 5.86 6.86 -5.12
C LEU A 87 5.95 8.25 -5.76
#